data_AF-A0A2H0LXW3-F1
#
_entry.id   AF-A0A2H0LXW3-F1
#
_cell.length_a   1.000
_cell.length_b   1.000
_cell.length_c   1.000
_cell.angle_alpha   90.00
_cell.angle_beta   90.00
_cell.angle_gamma   90.00
#
_symmetry.space_group_name_H-M   'P 1'
#
loop_
_entity.id
_entity.type
_entity.pdbx_description
1 polymer ?
#
loop_
_entity_poly.entity_id
_entity_poly.type
_entity_poly.pdbx_seq_one_letter_code
_entity_poly.pdbx_strand_id
1 'polypeptide(L)' 'LDDAWFQCLYQILDKGHIYTIDRGSYQGQKRLEFDFVTIRVKKPSH' A
#
# COMPACT_ATOMS: atom_id res chain seq x y z
N LEU A 1 4.76 4.37 -14.94
CA LEU A 1 4.20 4.53 -13.57
C LEU A 1 3.42 3.29 -13.16
N ASP A 2 2.63 2.73 -14.07
CA ASP A 2 1.91 1.46 -13.91
C ASP A 2 2.71 0.32 -13.29
N ASP A 3 3.90 0.02 -13.81
CA ASP A 3 4.72 -1.09 -13.28
C ASP A 3 5.07 -0.93 -11.79
N ALA A 4 5.43 0.29 -11.37
CA ALA A 4 5.71 0.58 -9.96
C ALA A 4 4.46 0.44 -9.08
N TRP A 5 3.30 0.82 -9.62
CA TRP A 5 2.01 0.68 -8.94
C TRP A 5 1.61 -0.80 -8.78
N PHE A 6 1.69 -1.60 -9.85
CA PHE A 6 1.41 -3.03 -9.80
C PHE A 6 2.36 -3.76 -8.84
N GLN A 7 3.66 -3.44 -8.86
CA GLN A 7 4.61 -4.00 -7.92
C GLN A 7 4.24 -3.69 -6.47
N CYS A 8 3.78 -2.48 -6.16
CA CYS A 8 3.32 -2.14 -4.82
C CYS A 8 2.05 -2.91 -4.43
N LEU A 9 1.11 -3.05 -5.36
CA LEU A 9 -0.12 -3.80 -5.12
C LEU A 9 0.15 -5.28 -4.84
N TYR A 10 1.08 -5.92 -5.56
CA TYR A 10 1.44 -7.30 -5.25
C TYR A 10 2.20 -7.41 -3.92
N GLN A 11 3.11 -6.49 -3.64
CA GLN A 11 3.92 -6.52 -2.42
C GLN A 11 3.10 -6.26 -1.16
N ILE A 12 2.03 -5.45 -1.22
CA ILE A 12 1.22 -5.16 -0.03
C ILE A 12 0.43 -6.39 0.43
N LEU A 13 0.09 -7.30 -0.48
CA LEU A 13 -0.60 -8.54 -0.14
C LEU A 13 0.30 -9.51 0.64
N ASP A 14 1.61 -9.46 0.42
CA ASP A 14 2.61 -10.32 1.08
C ASP A 14 3.17 -9.68 2.36
N LYS A 15 3.45 -8.38 2.32
CA LYS A 15 4.21 -7.66 3.35
C LYS A 15 3.43 -6.60 4.10
N GLY A 16 2.21 -6.29 3.65
CA GLY A 16 1.38 -5.29 4.30
C GLY A 16 0.85 -5.78 5.64
N HIS A 17 0.57 -4.83 6.53
CA HIS A 17 -0.03 -5.11 7.82
C HIS A 17 -1.52 -4.82 7.77
N ILE A 18 -2.32 -5.74 8.32
CA ILE A 18 -3.76 -5.54 8.46
C ILE A 18 -4.05 -5.04 9.87
N TYR A 19 -4.66 -3.87 9.98
CA TYR A 19 -5.13 -3.34 11.26
C TYR A 19 -6.60 -2.94 11.20
N THR A 20 -7.25 -2.94 12.37
CA THR A 20 -8.62 -2.47 12.52
C THR A 20 -8.59 -0.98 12.81
N ILE A 21 -9.41 -0.21 12.10
CA ILE A 21 -9.52 1.22 12.32
C ILE A 21 -10.28 1.46 13.64
N ASP A 22 -9.65 2.13 14.60
CA ASP A 22 -10.26 2.36 15.92
C ASP A 22 -11.06 3.67 16.04
N ARG A 23 -10.88 4.61 15.09
CA ARG A 23 -11.48 5.95 15.17
C ARG A 23 -11.90 6.49 13.80
N GLY A 24 -12.93 7.33 13.80
CA GLY A 24 -13.45 8.01 12.62
C GLY A 24 -14.52 7.21 11.87
N SER A 25 -14.93 7.69 10.69
CA SER A 25 -16.08 7.16 9.94
C SER A 25 -15.94 5.70 9.49
N TYR A 26 -14.72 5.17 9.51
CA TYR A 26 -14.40 3.79 9.12
C TYR A 26 -14.08 2.89 10.32
N GLN A 27 -14.42 3.31 11.53
CA GLN A 27 -14.20 2.52 12.74
C GLN A 27 -14.79 1.10 12.60
N GLY A 28 -13.99 0.08 12.95
CA GLY A 28 -14.33 -1.33 12.84
C GLY A 28 -13.97 -1.98 11.49
N GLN A 29 -13.55 -1.21 10.49
CA GLN A 29 -13.08 -1.78 9.21
C GLN A 29 -11.62 -2.20 9.28
N LYS A 30 -11.28 -3.24 8.49
CA LYS A 30 -9.91 -3.70 8.32
C LYS A 30 -9.26 -2.96 7.17
N ARG A 31 -8.05 -2.45 7.39
CA ARG A 31 -7.21 -1.81 6.38
C ARG A 31 -5.91 -2.58 6.24
N LEU A 32 -5.51 -2.83 5.00
CA LEU A 32 -4.19 -3.33 4.64
C LEU A 32 -3.31 -2.14 4.25
N GLU A 33 -2.19 -1.96 4.93
CA GLU A 33 -1.33 -0.78 4.75
C GLU A 33 0.17 -1.16 4.81
N PHE A 34 1.01 -0.35 4.16
CA PHE A 34 2.45 -0.37 4.39
C PHE A 34 2.81 0.62 5.50
N ASP A 35 3.59 0.22 6.50
CA ASP A 35 4.13 1.16 7.48
C ASP A 35 5.03 2.23 6.83
N PHE A 36 5.90 1.80 5.91
CA PHE A 36 6.73 2.67 5.10
C PHE A 36 7.19 1.94 3.83
N VAL A 37 7.13 2.62 2.68
CA VAL A 37 7.60 2.05 1.40
C VAL A 37 8.37 3.11 0.61
N THR A 38 9.49 2.71 -0.01
CA THR A 38 10.27 3.55 -0.93
C THR A 38 10.34 2.87 -2.28
N ILE A 39 10.01 3.61 -3.34
CA ILE A 39 9.98 3.10 -4.70
C ILE A 39 10.87 3.98 -5.56
N ARG A 40 11.85 3.36 -6.25
CA ARG A 40 12.72 4.06 -7.19
C ARG A 40 12.25 3.82 -8.62
N VAL A 41 11.55 4.78 -9.20
CA VAL A 41 11.16 4.75 -10.60
C VAL A 41 12.36 5.15 -11.47
N LYS A 42 12.96 4.19 -12.18
CA LYS A 42 14.15 4.43 -13.02
C LYS A 42 13.84 5.17 -14.33
N LYS A 43 12.60 5.05 -14.84
CA LYS A 43 12.12 5.73 -16.05
C LYS A 43 10.74 6.33 -15.75
N PRO A 44 10.68 7.59 -15.29
CA PRO A 44 9.42 8.23 -14.90
C PRO A 44 8.57 8.65 -16.10
N SER A 45 9.19 8.83 -17.26
CA SER A 45 8.52 9.22 -18.51
C SER A 45 7.93 8.00 -19.20
N HIS A 46 6.61 7.87 -19.09
CA HIS A 46 5.78 7.22 -20.09
C HIS A 46 5.11 8.31 -20.92
#